data_AF-A0A817S6K3-F1
#
_entry.id   AF-A0A817S6K3-F1
#
_cell.length_a   1.000
_cell.length_b   1.000
_cell.length_c   1.000
_cell.angle_alpha   90.00
_cell.angle_beta   90.00
_cell.angle_gamma   90.00
#
_symmetry.space_group_name_H-M   'P 1'
#
loop_
_entity.id
_entity.type
_entity.pdbx_description
1 polymer ?
#
loop_
_entity_poly.entity_id
_entity_poly.type
_entity_poly.pdbx_seq_one_letter_code
_entity_poly.pdbx_strand_id
1 'polypeptide(L)'
;MYRVIQFVKSEKYGIKIPLNNVNDRLCAMLGVSSRPIDNLKKELKEIEIAKERSSRRLRSGSNTITTDDTVEQPMSVSGRPKIHLSDFGKDMIRYEFHLLLAERVYPTLDRMMTRLLVDFPDFPIKSKVTLSKELKQMGFVYRKTSKIKTPLESTFFMSQRARYFRRIDKLRKEKALIFYQDES
;
A
#
# COMPACT_ATOMS: atom_id res chain seq x y z
N MET A 1 12.82 27.20 -54.34
CA MET A 1 13.92 26.30 -54.75
C MET A 1 14.51 25.66 -53.49
N TYR A 2 14.63 24.33 -53.47
CA TYR A 2 14.65 23.45 -52.29
C TYR A 2 15.63 23.84 -51.15
N ARG A 3 15.08 24.28 -50.00
CA ARG A 3 15.82 24.68 -48.77
C ARG A 3 16.74 23.58 -48.23
N VAL A 4 16.31 22.33 -48.34
CA VAL A 4 17.10 21.15 -47.95
C VAL A 4 18.39 21.06 -48.77
N ILE A 5 18.33 21.30 -50.09
CA ILE A 5 19.52 21.26 -50.97
C ILE A 5 20.50 22.37 -50.60
N GLN A 6 20.01 23.55 -50.21
CA GLN A 6 20.86 24.65 -49.76
C GLN A 6 21.55 24.32 -48.44
N PHE A 7 20.83 23.74 -47.47
CA PHE A 7 21.41 23.30 -46.20
C PHE A 7 22.53 22.28 -46.42
N VAL A 8 22.27 21.24 -47.21
CA VAL A 8 23.25 20.18 -47.53
C VAL A 8 24.48 20.75 -48.27
N LYS A 9 24.28 21.67 -49.22
CA LYS A 9 25.40 22.36 -49.89
C LYS A 9 26.23 23.21 -48.91
N SER A 10 25.59 23.79 -47.91
CA SER A 10 26.27 24.62 -46.90
C SER A 10 27.13 23.83 -45.91
N GLU A 11 26.86 22.53 -45.76
CA GLU A 11 27.64 21.61 -44.90
C GLU A 11 28.72 20.83 -45.67
N LYS A 12 28.86 21.04 -46.98
CA LYS A 12 29.88 20.37 -47.81
C LYS A 12 31.31 20.60 -47.32
N TYR A 13 31.55 21.72 -46.65
CA TYR A 13 32.87 22.11 -46.12
C TYR A 13 33.02 21.89 -44.61
N GLY A 14 32.02 21.26 -43.97
CA GLY A 14 32.03 21.00 -42.53
C GLY A 14 30.62 20.92 -41.93
N ILE A 15 30.45 20.02 -40.97
CA ILE A 15 29.18 19.83 -40.25
C ILE A 15 28.98 21.03 -39.32
N LYS A 16 27.92 21.81 -39.54
CA LYS A 16 27.62 23.00 -38.72
C LYS A 16 26.83 22.66 -37.47
N ILE A 17 25.94 21.67 -37.57
CA ILE A 17 25.13 21.17 -36.47
C ILE A 17 25.50 19.69 -36.24
N PRO A 18 25.93 19.27 -35.04
CA PRO A 18 26.32 17.88 -34.77
C PRO A 18 25.26 16.87 -35.21
N LEU A 19 25.68 15.74 -35.79
CA LEU A 19 24.78 14.70 -36.33
C LEU A 19 23.81 14.14 -35.29
N ASN A 20 24.25 14.07 -34.03
CA ASN A 20 23.43 13.58 -32.91
C ASN A 20 22.25 14.51 -32.59
N ASN A 21 22.31 15.77 -33.01
CA ASN A 21 21.26 16.75 -32.78
C ASN A 21 20.29 16.81 -33.96
N VAL A 22 19.55 15.71 -34.14
CA VAL A 22 18.68 15.47 -35.30
C VAL A 22 17.57 16.52 -35.44
N ASN A 23 17.01 17.01 -34.33
CA ASN A 23 15.88 17.95 -34.38
C ASN A 23 16.33 19.33 -34.90
N ASP A 24 17.45 19.84 -34.42
CA ASP A 24 17.96 21.14 -34.84
C ASP A 24 18.42 21.10 -36.30
N ARG A 25 18.94 19.94 -36.76
CA ARG A 25 19.24 19.69 -38.18
C ARG A 25 17.96 19.71 -39.03
N LEU A 26 16.90 19.04 -38.59
CA LEU A 26 15.61 19.04 -39.30
C LEU A 26 14.98 20.44 -39.36
N CYS A 27 15.03 21.20 -38.25
CA CYS A 27 14.60 22.59 -38.20
C CYS A 27 15.35 23.45 -39.23
N ALA A 28 16.67 23.32 -39.30
CA ALA A 28 17.51 24.07 -40.22
C ALA A 28 17.34 23.64 -41.70
N MET A 29 17.15 22.35 -41.96
CA MET A 29 16.90 21.81 -43.30
C MET A 29 15.56 22.24 -43.88
N LEU A 30 14.51 22.18 -43.05
CA LEU A 30 13.13 22.47 -43.46
C LEU A 30 12.78 23.96 -43.29
N GLY A 31 13.56 24.70 -42.50
CA GLY A 31 13.31 26.09 -42.17
C GLY A 31 12.05 26.28 -41.33
N VAL A 32 11.81 25.35 -40.40
CA VAL A 32 10.67 25.34 -39.47
C VAL A 32 11.15 25.48 -38.03
N SER A 33 10.29 25.97 -37.15
CA SER A 33 10.60 25.99 -35.71
C SER A 33 10.57 24.58 -35.12
N SER A 34 11.11 24.42 -33.91
CA SER A 34 11.12 23.14 -33.19
C SER A 34 9.71 22.64 -32.82
N ARG A 35 8.78 23.58 -32.62
CA ARG A 35 7.44 23.30 -32.10
C ARG A 35 6.61 22.32 -32.97
N PRO A 36 6.55 22.47 -34.32
CA PRO A 36 5.96 21.46 -35.21
C PRO A 36 6.55 20.05 -35.04
N ILE A 37 7.88 19.95 -34.90
CA ILE A 37 8.57 18.66 -34.76
C ILE A 37 8.21 18.02 -33.42
N ASP A 38 8.20 18.81 -32.34
CA ASP A 38 7.84 18.34 -31.01
C ASP A 38 6.38 17.88 -30.94
N ASN A 39 5.47 18.58 -31.64
CA ASN A 39 4.08 18.18 -31.74
C ASN A 39 3.92 16.84 -32.49
N LEU A 40 4.59 16.68 -33.63
CA LEU A 40 4.57 15.42 -34.39
C LEU A 40 5.11 14.24 -33.57
N LYS A 41 6.15 14.45 -32.76
CA LYS A 41 6.67 13.42 -31.87
C LYS A 41 5.68 13.02 -30.79
N LYS A 42 4.94 13.99 -30.23
CA LYS A 42 3.88 13.70 -29.25
C LYS A 42 2.75 12.91 -29.89
N GLU A 43 2.29 13.33 -31.07
CA GLU A 43 1.24 12.63 -31.82
C GLU A 43 1.65 11.20 -32.16
N LEU A 44 2.87 10.98 -32.65
CA LEU A 44 3.38 9.64 -32.94
C LEU A 44 3.43 8.75 -31.68
N LYS A 45 3.89 9.31 -30.56
CA LYS A 45 3.93 8.60 -29.28
C LYS A 45 2.53 8.24 -28.77
N GLU A 46 1.55 9.13 -28.95
CA GLU A 46 0.15 8.87 -28.59
C GLU A 46 -0.46 7.79 -29.48
N ILE A 47 -0.17 7.80 -30.78
CA ILE A 47 -0.58 6.75 -31.73
C ILE A 47 0.03 5.40 -31.35
N GLU A 48 1.30 5.36 -30.97
CA GLU A 48 1.99 4.14 -30.53
C GLU A 48 1.35 3.58 -29.25
N ILE A 49 1.11 4.42 -28.25
CA ILE A 49 0.40 4.03 -27.02
C ILE A 49 -1.03 3.53 -27.34
N ALA A 50 -1.73 4.17 -28.28
CA ALA A 50 -3.05 3.74 -28.70
C ALA A 50 -3.01 2.38 -29.44
N LYS A 51 -1.98 2.14 -30.26
CA LYS A 51 -1.73 0.87 -30.96
C LYS A 51 -1.35 -0.25 -29.99
N GLU A 52 -0.59 0.04 -28.94
CA GLU A 52 -0.31 -0.90 -27.86
C GLU A 52 -1.55 -1.25 -27.03
N ARG A 53 -2.38 -0.24 -26.72
CA ARG A 53 -3.63 -0.46 -25.97
C ARG A 53 -4.63 -1.29 -26.77
N SER A 54 -4.73 -1.06 -28.08
CA SER A 54 -5.59 -1.84 -28.97
C SER A 54 -5.06 -3.26 -29.20
N SER A 55 -3.76 -3.44 -29.38
CA SER A 55 -3.15 -4.77 -29.48
C SER A 55 -3.23 -5.57 -28.16
N ARG A 56 -3.15 -4.92 -26.98
CA ARG A 56 -3.41 -5.55 -25.68
C ARG A 56 -4.86 -6.01 -25.50
N ARG A 57 -5.85 -5.35 -26.10
CA ARG A 57 -7.26 -5.80 -26.09
C ARG A 57 -7.50 -7.04 -26.97
N LEU A 58 -6.70 -7.23 -28.02
CA LEU A 58 -6.81 -8.36 -28.95
C LEU A 58 -6.02 -9.61 -28.50
N ARG A 59 -5.00 -9.46 -27.65
CA ARG A 59 -4.15 -10.55 -27.13
C ARG A 59 -4.73 -11.33 -25.95
N SER A 60 -6.03 -11.22 -25.67
CA SER A 60 -6.71 -12.11 -24.70
C SER A 60 -6.98 -13.51 -25.26
N GLY A 61 -6.54 -13.80 -26.48
CA GLY A 61 -6.47 -15.15 -27.05
C GLY A 61 -5.31 -15.25 -28.03
N SER A 62 -4.63 -16.41 -28.02
CA SER A 62 -3.55 -16.83 -28.93
C SER A 62 -2.11 -16.46 -28.51
N ASN A 63 -1.40 -17.48 -28.00
CA ASN A 63 0.05 -17.54 -27.95
C ASN A 63 0.58 -17.59 -29.39
N THR A 64 1.33 -16.57 -29.81
CA THR A 64 2.13 -16.65 -31.04
C THR A 64 3.56 -16.22 -30.79
N ILE A 65 4.45 -17.13 -31.16
CA ILE A 65 5.90 -17.05 -31.17
C ILE A 65 6.30 -15.96 -32.17
N THR A 66 7.08 -14.98 -31.73
CA THR A 66 7.75 -14.00 -32.59
C THR A 66 9.16 -14.48 -32.91
N THR A 67 9.46 -14.59 -34.19
CA THR A 67 10.80 -14.87 -34.74
C THR A 67 11.67 -13.61 -34.67
N ASP A 68 12.41 -13.44 -33.57
CA ASP A 68 13.63 -12.63 -33.53
C ASP A 68 14.44 -13.03 -32.28
N ASP A 69 15.74 -13.33 -32.47
CA ASP A 69 16.65 -13.92 -31.48
C ASP A 69 17.12 -12.91 -30.40
N THR A 70 16.17 -12.27 -29.73
CA THR A 70 16.41 -11.49 -28.52
C THR A 70 15.49 -11.97 -27.42
N VAL A 71 16.05 -12.77 -26.50
CA VAL A 71 15.36 -13.23 -25.30
C VAL A 71 15.27 -12.07 -24.31
N GLU A 72 14.17 -11.32 -24.36
CA GLU A 72 13.86 -10.36 -23.31
C GLU A 72 13.50 -11.09 -22.01
N GLN A 73 14.05 -10.62 -20.89
CA GLN A 73 13.73 -11.19 -19.58
C GLN A 73 12.23 -11.01 -19.29
N PRO A 74 11.54 -12.04 -18.77
CA PRO A 74 10.13 -11.91 -18.43
C PRO A 74 9.95 -10.82 -17.37
N MET A 75 9.29 -9.72 -17.74
CA MET A 75 8.92 -8.68 -16.77
C MET A 75 7.94 -9.27 -15.75
N SER A 76 8.14 -8.97 -14.47
CA SER A 76 7.21 -9.43 -13.43
C SER A 76 5.84 -8.78 -13.67
N VAL A 77 4.88 -9.58 -14.12
CA VAL A 77 3.49 -9.15 -14.23
C VAL A 77 3.00 -8.96 -12.79
N SER A 78 2.66 -7.72 -12.41
CA SER A 78 2.23 -7.41 -11.05
C SER A 78 1.06 -8.31 -10.67
N GLY A 79 1.34 -9.26 -9.77
CA GLY A 79 0.42 -10.33 -9.43
C GLY A 79 -0.82 -9.83 -8.69
N ARG A 80 -1.98 -10.32 -9.15
CA ARG A 80 -3.36 -10.19 -8.63
C ARG A 80 -3.85 -8.76 -8.32
N PRO A 81 -5.06 -8.39 -8.77
CA PRO A 81 -5.66 -7.12 -8.39
C PRO A 81 -5.75 -7.03 -6.87
N LYS A 82 -5.36 -5.87 -6.32
CA LYS A 82 -5.50 -5.59 -4.89
C LYS A 82 -6.99 -5.60 -4.56
N ILE A 83 -7.39 -6.38 -3.56
CA ILE A 83 -8.76 -6.35 -3.04
C ILE A 83 -8.94 -4.97 -2.42
N HIS A 84 -9.79 -4.15 -3.02
CA HIS A 84 -10.19 -2.87 -2.44
C HIS A 84 -11.48 -3.10 -1.66
N LEU A 85 -11.43 -2.88 -0.35
CA LEU A 85 -12.61 -2.99 0.49
C LEU A 85 -13.49 -1.75 0.30
N SER A 86 -14.77 -1.95 -0.02
CA SER A 86 -15.75 -0.87 -0.06
C SER A 86 -15.92 -0.24 1.32
N ASP A 87 -16.41 1.01 1.39
CA ASP A 87 -16.64 1.67 2.67
C ASP A 87 -17.64 0.91 3.54
N PHE A 88 -18.66 0.30 2.92
CA PHE A 88 -19.57 -0.61 3.61
C PHE A 88 -18.84 -1.79 4.29
N GLY A 89 -17.89 -2.40 3.59
CA GLY A 89 -17.08 -3.49 4.16
C GLY A 89 -16.22 -3.01 5.34
N LYS A 90 -15.71 -1.78 5.29
CA LYS A 90 -14.97 -1.16 6.41
C LYS A 90 -15.88 -0.94 7.62
N ASP A 91 -17.12 -0.53 7.41
CA ASP A 91 -18.09 -0.33 8.49
C ASP A 91 -18.49 -1.64 9.16
N MET A 92 -18.62 -2.74 8.41
CA MET A 92 -18.82 -4.07 8.99
C MET A 92 -17.67 -4.48 9.91
N ILE A 93 -16.42 -4.23 9.51
CA ILE A 93 -15.25 -4.51 10.36
C ILE A 93 -15.31 -3.68 11.65
N ARG A 94 -15.70 -2.40 11.58
CA ARG A 94 -15.84 -1.54 12.77
C ARG A 94 -16.95 -2.05 13.68
N TYR A 95 -18.08 -2.43 13.11
CA TYR A 95 -19.23 -2.95 13.84
C TYR A 95 -18.85 -4.20 14.65
N GLU A 96 -18.24 -5.20 14.02
CA GLU A 96 -17.79 -6.41 14.71
C GLU A 96 -16.75 -6.13 15.79
N PHE A 97 -15.83 -5.20 15.50
CA PHE A 97 -14.84 -4.78 16.49
C PHE A 97 -15.50 -4.19 17.74
N HIS A 98 -16.48 -3.31 17.57
CA HIS A 98 -17.20 -2.69 18.68
C HIS A 98 -18.11 -3.67 19.42
N LEU A 99 -18.73 -4.62 18.72
CA LEU A 99 -19.50 -5.70 19.34
C LEU A 99 -18.65 -6.53 20.30
N LEU A 100 -17.45 -6.96 19.87
CA LEU A 100 -16.54 -7.73 20.73
C LEU A 100 -16.18 -6.94 21.99
N LEU A 101 -15.93 -5.64 21.86
CA LEU A 101 -15.65 -4.79 23.02
C LEU A 101 -16.85 -4.65 23.97
N ALA A 102 -18.06 -4.53 23.42
CA ALA A 102 -19.29 -4.47 24.22
C ALA A 102 -19.49 -5.75 25.04
N GLU A 103 -19.16 -6.90 24.47
CA GLU A 103 -19.18 -8.21 25.14
C GLU A 103 -18.02 -8.45 26.10
N ARG A 104 -17.16 -7.44 26.34
CA ARG A 104 -15.95 -7.56 27.16
C ARG A 104 -14.97 -8.61 26.64
N VAL A 105 -15.04 -8.92 25.34
CA VAL A 105 -14.13 -9.82 24.65
C VAL A 105 -13.06 -8.99 23.93
N TYR A 106 -11.79 -9.37 24.10
CA TYR A 106 -10.72 -8.70 23.37
C TYR A 106 -10.78 -9.03 21.87
N PRO A 107 -10.80 -8.02 20.98
CA PRO A 107 -10.90 -8.23 19.54
C PRO A 107 -9.54 -8.68 18.98
N THR A 108 -9.29 -9.99 19.07
CA THR A 108 -8.15 -10.61 18.38
C THR A 108 -8.48 -10.82 16.92
N LEU A 109 -7.43 -10.89 16.10
CA LEU A 109 -7.59 -11.04 14.65
C LEU A 109 -8.34 -12.34 14.28
N ASP A 110 -8.12 -13.39 15.06
CA ASP A 110 -8.81 -14.67 14.90
C ASP A 110 -10.30 -14.55 15.21
N ARG A 111 -10.65 -13.92 16.35
CA ARG A 111 -12.06 -13.74 16.75
C ARG A 111 -12.80 -12.83 15.78
N MET A 112 -12.17 -11.74 15.38
CA MET A 112 -12.68 -10.84 14.34
C MET A 112 -12.97 -11.60 13.06
N MET A 113 -12.00 -12.38 12.54
CA MET A 113 -12.18 -13.15 11.31
C MET A 113 -13.32 -14.17 11.42
N THR A 114 -13.36 -14.92 12.53
CA THR A 114 -14.40 -15.92 12.74
C THR A 114 -15.78 -15.29 12.77
N ARG A 115 -15.98 -14.21 13.55
CA ARG A 115 -17.27 -13.51 13.60
C ARG A 115 -17.69 -12.95 12.26
N LEU A 116 -16.78 -12.22 11.61
CA LEU A 116 -17.06 -11.58 10.33
C LEU A 116 -17.53 -12.59 9.27
N LEU A 117 -16.95 -13.80 9.24
CA LEU A 117 -17.35 -14.85 8.30
C LEU A 117 -18.60 -15.63 8.73
N VAL A 118 -18.92 -15.66 10.02
CA VAL A 118 -20.15 -16.27 10.55
C VAL A 118 -21.35 -15.36 10.26
N ASP A 119 -21.23 -14.08 10.56
CA ASP A 119 -22.31 -13.11 10.38
C ASP A 119 -22.43 -12.68 8.90
N PHE A 120 -21.30 -12.64 8.17
CA PHE A 120 -21.24 -12.24 6.76
C PHE A 120 -20.43 -13.26 5.93
N PRO A 121 -21.05 -14.38 5.50
CA PRO A 121 -20.33 -15.44 4.77
C PRO A 121 -19.76 -15.00 3.41
N ASP A 122 -20.37 -13.99 2.79
CA ASP A 122 -19.96 -13.43 1.50
C ASP A 122 -18.91 -12.31 1.63
N PHE A 123 -18.36 -12.09 2.82
CA PHE A 123 -17.38 -11.03 3.04
C PHE A 123 -16.14 -11.22 2.14
N PRO A 124 -15.64 -10.16 1.47
CA PRO A 124 -14.58 -10.28 0.45
C PRO A 124 -13.24 -10.73 1.02
N ILE A 125 -13.01 -10.56 2.33
CA ILE A 125 -11.76 -10.91 3.00
C ILE A 125 -11.89 -12.24 3.73
N LYS A 126 -11.22 -13.27 3.21
CA LYS A 126 -11.22 -14.62 3.79
C LYS A 126 -9.94 -15.00 4.54
N SER A 127 -8.92 -14.12 4.54
CA SER A 127 -7.61 -14.41 5.13
C SER A 127 -7.25 -13.43 6.24
N LYS A 128 -6.67 -13.97 7.32
CA LYS A 128 -6.19 -13.21 8.48
C LYS A 128 -5.18 -12.14 8.09
N VAL A 129 -4.32 -12.46 7.11
CA VAL A 129 -3.27 -11.55 6.65
C VAL A 129 -3.88 -10.34 5.93
N THR A 130 -4.89 -10.55 5.09
CA THR A 130 -5.59 -9.45 4.40
C THR A 130 -6.40 -8.62 5.39
N LEU A 131 -7.10 -9.23 6.35
CA LEU A 131 -7.79 -8.50 7.42
C LEU A 131 -6.81 -7.64 8.24
N SER A 132 -5.63 -8.17 8.59
CA SER A 132 -4.59 -7.40 9.29
C SER A 132 -4.16 -6.15 8.52
N LYS A 133 -3.99 -6.29 7.20
CA LYS A 133 -3.61 -5.18 6.32
C LYS A 133 -4.71 -4.13 6.24
N GLU A 134 -5.97 -4.54 6.10
CA GLU A 134 -7.10 -3.62 6.06
C GLU A 134 -7.31 -2.90 7.39
N LEU A 135 -7.20 -3.61 8.53
CA LEU A 135 -7.26 -2.98 9.85
C LEU A 135 -6.18 -1.90 10.02
N LYS A 136 -4.95 -2.15 9.56
CA LYS A 136 -3.88 -1.14 9.57
C LYS A 136 -4.20 0.06 8.68
N GLN A 137 -4.75 -0.18 7.48
CA GLN A 137 -5.18 0.90 6.57
C GLN A 137 -6.30 1.75 7.17
N MET A 138 -7.19 1.14 7.95
CA MET A 138 -8.27 1.83 8.66
C MET A 138 -7.81 2.58 9.93
N GLY A 139 -6.53 2.46 10.31
CA GLY A 139 -5.95 3.15 11.48
C GLY A 139 -5.98 2.34 12.78
N PHE A 140 -6.33 1.06 12.76
CA PHE A 140 -6.23 0.21 13.95
C PHE A 140 -4.77 -0.10 14.27
N VAL A 141 -4.41 0.01 15.55
CA VAL A 141 -3.06 -0.23 16.04
C VAL A 141 -3.04 -1.45 16.93
N TYR A 142 -2.14 -2.39 16.61
CA TYR A 142 -1.88 -3.52 17.49
C TYR A 142 -1.19 -3.04 18.77
N ARG A 143 -1.77 -3.39 19.92
CA ARG A 143 -1.15 -3.21 21.23
C ARG A 143 -0.85 -4.56 21.84
N LYS A 144 0.40 -4.75 22.29
CA LYS A 144 0.77 -5.90 23.11
C LYS A 144 0.03 -5.80 24.43
N THR A 145 -0.71 -6.84 24.79
CA THR A 145 -1.33 -6.93 26.12
C THR A 145 -0.21 -7.13 27.15
N SER A 146 -0.22 -6.35 28.23
CA SER A 146 0.66 -6.64 29.37
C SER A 146 0.28 -8.01 29.93
N LYS A 147 1.26 -8.91 30.10
CA LYS A 147 1.06 -10.18 30.80
C LYS A 147 0.76 -9.87 32.26
N ILE A 148 -0.52 -9.71 32.60
CA ILE A 148 -0.95 -9.73 33.99
C ILE A 148 -0.90 -11.20 34.42
N LYS A 149 0.17 -11.58 35.15
CA LYS A 149 0.39 -12.97 35.62
C LYS A 149 -0.62 -13.39 36.70
N THR A 150 -1.31 -12.45 37.32
CA THR A 150 -2.26 -12.67 38.41
C THR A 150 -3.53 -11.90 38.10
N PRO A 151 -4.71 -12.52 37.99
CA PRO A 151 -5.96 -11.79 37.78
C PRO A 151 -6.21 -10.86 38.97
N LEU A 152 -5.73 -9.61 38.85
CA LEU A 152 -5.88 -8.55 39.86
C LEU A 152 -7.36 -8.22 40.12
N GLU A 153 -8.22 -8.56 39.17
CA GLU A 153 -9.69 -8.42 39.23
C GLU A 153 -10.39 -9.62 39.92
N SER A 154 -9.65 -10.63 40.39
CA SER A 154 -10.28 -11.67 41.22
C SER A 154 -10.77 -11.05 42.52
N THR A 155 -12.04 -11.27 42.85
CA THR A 155 -12.68 -10.79 44.09
C THR A 155 -11.87 -11.16 45.33
N PHE A 156 -11.21 -12.33 45.33
CA PHE A 156 -10.32 -12.76 46.40
C PHE A 156 -9.13 -11.81 46.59
N PHE A 157 -8.36 -11.53 45.53
CA PHE A 157 -7.20 -10.63 45.60
C PHE A 157 -7.60 -9.19 45.90
N MET A 158 -8.73 -8.72 45.34
CA MET A 158 -9.29 -7.40 45.65
C MET A 158 -9.64 -7.29 47.14
N SER A 159 -10.28 -8.31 47.72
CA SER A 159 -10.67 -8.31 49.14
C SER A 159 -9.46 -8.30 50.07
N GLN A 160 -8.41 -9.07 49.76
CA GLN A 160 -7.18 -9.10 50.54
C GLN A 160 -6.44 -7.77 50.45
N ARG A 161 -6.41 -7.16 49.27
CA ARG A 161 -5.80 -5.83 49.06
C ARG A 161 -6.53 -4.75 49.85
N ALA A 162 -7.87 -4.76 49.84
CA ALA A 162 -8.68 -3.83 50.62
C ALA A 162 -8.45 -3.99 52.13
N ARG A 163 -8.36 -5.23 52.62
CA ARG A 163 -8.03 -5.53 54.02
C ARG A 163 -6.63 -5.02 54.40
N TYR A 164 -5.64 -5.27 53.55
CA TYR A 164 -4.27 -4.79 53.74
C TYR A 164 -4.23 -3.25 53.83
N PHE A 165 -4.85 -2.54 52.89
CA PHE A 165 -4.86 -1.07 52.92
C PHE A 165 -5.55 -0.51 54.16
N ARG A 166 -6.70 -1.07 54.57
CA ARG A 166 -7.37 -0.68 55.82
C ARG A 166 -6.46 -0.85 57.04
N ARG A 167 -5.69 -1.94 57.09
CA ARG A 167 -4.74 -2.20 58.17
C ARG A 167 -3.59 -1.18 58.17
N ILE A 168 -3.00 -0.91 57.01
CA ILE A 168 -1.94 0.09 56.86
C ILE A 168 -2.43 1.50 57.23
N ASP A 169 -3.63 1.88 56.80
CA ASP A 169 -4.20 3.19 57.14
C ASP A 169 -4.43 3.35 58.64
N LYS A 170 -4.85 2.28 59.33
CA LYS A 170 -4.97 2.29 60.78
C LYS A 170 -3.60 2.49 61.46
N LEU A 171 -2.58 1.73 61.04
CA LEU A 171 -1.23 1.86 61.59
C LEU A 171 -0.63 3.25 61.34
N ARG A 172 -0.91 3.88 60.19
CA ARG A 172 -0.50 5.26 59.89
C ARG A 172 -1.19 6.28 60.79
N LYS A 173 -2.49 6.12 61.05
CA LYS A 173 -3.23 6.99 62.00
C LYS A 173 -2.67 6.90 63.41
N GLU A 174 -2.22 5.71 63.80
CA GLU A 174 -1.57 5.43 65.09
C GLU A 174 -0.10 5.87 65.11
N LYS A 175 0.42 6.47 64.03
CA LYS A 175 1.82 6.89 63.86
C LYS A 175 2.84 5.76 64.12
N ALA A 176 2.45 4.52 63.86
CA ALA A 176 3.35 3.38 63.95
C ALA A 176 4.42 3.44 62.86
N LEU A 177 5.67 3.09 63.18
CA LEU A 177 6.74 2.97 62.20
C LEU A 177 6.48 1.75 61.30
N ILE A 178 6.46 1.95 59.98
CA ILE A 178 6.25 0.89 58.99
C ILE A 178 7.53 0.73 58.20
N PHE A 179 8.15 -0.44 58.29
CA PHE A 179 9.31 -0.83 57.51
C PHE A 179 8.88 -1.71 56.34
N TYR A 180 9.44 -1.44 55.15
CA TYR A 180 9.27 -2.27 53.97
C TYR A 180 10.58 -3.02 53.74
N GLN A 181 10.49 -4.34 53.66
CA GLN A 181 11.62 -5.21 53.35
C GLN A 181 11.27 -5.90 52.03
N ASP A 182 12.06 -5.62 51.00
CA ASP A 182 11.93 -6.26 49.69
C ASP A 182 13.25 -6.96 49.40
N GLU A 183 13.18 -8.25 49.08
CA GLU A 183 14.35 -9.05 48.67
C GLU A 183 14.45 -8.95 47.16
N SER A 184 15.46 -8.21 46.68
CA SER A 184 15.76 -8.05 45.25
C SER A 184 16.55 -9.22 44.69
#